data_AF-A0A915D3B5-F1
#
_entry.id   AF-A0A915D3B5-F1
#
_cell.length_a   1.000
_cell.length_b   1.000
_cell.length_c   1.000
_cell.angle_alpha   90.00
_cell.angle_beta   90.00
_cell.angle_gamma   90.00
#
_symmetry.space_group_name_H-M   'P 1'
#
loop_
_entity.id
_entity.type
_entity.pdbx_description
1 polymer ?
#
loop_
_entity_poly.entity_id
_entity_poly.type
_entity_poly.pdbx_seq_one_letter_code
_entity_poly.pdbx_strand_id
1 'polypeptide(L)'
;MPDFLPDFLMGLFIPRPAIEYKPPPDKLLVDKVREPITGVAQYIHLFEDPADTPPKPIIETKADKRSKRHLEKAEVQAYKMEYSIACWNPVENEKATQDPYKTLFVSRINYETSASKLRREFKKFGDIRKVVMVSDRSGKPRGYAFIEYAHKSDMSYAYKKADGIKIDGRRVLVDYERGRTQKSWLPRRLGGGKGDTRKARKKVREESPSKS
;
A
#
# COMPACT_ATOMS: atom_id res chain seq x y z
N MET A 1 -45.30 34.75 -5.04
CA MET A 1 -46.49 35.16 -5.81
C MET A 1 -47.71 34.80 -4.98
N PRO A 2 -48.42 35.79 -4.42
CA PRO A 2 -49.70 35.59 -3.71
C PRO A 2 -50.86 35.21 -4.66
N ASP A 3 -50.57 34.96 -5.94
CA ASP A 3 -51.49 34.87 -7.08
C ASP A 3 -52.58 33.78 -7.00
N PHE A 4 -52.60 32.94 -5.97
CA PHE A 4 -53.62 31.91 -5.73
C PHE A 4 -54.35 32.06 -4.39
N LEU A 5 -54.29 33.24 -3.75
CA LEU A 5 -55.02 33.52 -2.53
C LEU A 5 -56.43 34.04 -2.84
N PRO A 6 -57.42 33.74 -1.99
CA PRO A 6 -58.75 34.34 -2.05
C PRO A 6 -58.70 35.88 -2.00
N ASP A 7 -59.59 36.57 -2.70
CA ASP A 7 -59.64 38.03 -2.84
C ASP A 7 -59.57 38.80 -1.51
N PHE A 8 -60.19 38.28 -0.44
CA PHE A 8 -60.15 38.92 0.88
C PHE A 8 -58.74 38.95 1.49
N LEU A 9 -57.87 38.01 1.12
CA LEU A 9 -56.45 38.00 1.52
C LEU A 9 -55.57 38.74 0.53
N MET A 10 -55.98 38.85 -0.73
CA MET A 10 -55.26 39.64 -1.74
C MET A 10 -55.16 41.11 -1.36
N GLY A 11 -56.18 41.66 -0.71
CA GLY A 11 -56.19 43.05 -0.21
C GLY A 11 -55.06 43.37 0.79
N LEU A 12 -54.55 42.37 1.51
CA LEU A 12 -53.45 42.55 2.47
C LEU A 12 -52.09 42.77 1.80
N PHE A 13 -51.96 42.36 0.54
CA PHE A 13 -50.72 42.45 -0.24
C PHE A 13 -50.75 43.60 -1.26
N ILE A 14 -51.71 44.53 -1.15
CA ILE A 14 -51.73 45.73 -1.99
C ILE A 14 -50.43 46.51 -1.72
N PRO A 15 -49.63 46.82 -2.76
CA PRO A 15 -48.42 47.57 -2.57
C PRO A 15 -48.74 48.95 -2.01
N ARG A 16 -47.82 49.49 -1.19
CA ARG A 16 -47.92 50.88 -0.76
C ARG A 16 -47.89 51.80 -1.99
N PRO A 17 -48.51 53.00 -1.92
CA PRO A 17 -48.36 53.99 -2.99
C PRO A 17 -46.88 54.24 -3.28
N ALA A 18 -46.59 54.58 -4.52
CA ALA A 18 -45.22 54.91 -4.93
C ALA A 18 -44.66 56.01 -4.01
N ILE A 19 -43.45 55.78 -3.50
CA ILE A 19 -42.77 56.73 -2.61
C ILE A 19 -42.41 57.97 -3.44
N GLU A 20 -42.65 59.15 -2.88
CA GLU A 20 -42.22 60.41 -3.48
C GLU A 20 -40.69 60.44 -3.64
N TYR A 21 -40.23 60.72 -4.86
CA TYR A 21 -38.81 60.81 -5.14
C TYR A 21 -38.20 62.02 -4.43
N LYS A 22 -37.16 61.78 -3.63
CA LYS A 22 -36.26 62.81 -3.11
C LYS A 22 -34.84 62.46 -3.54
N PRO A 23 -34.02 63.45 -3.95
CA PRO A 23 -32.63 63.18 -4.28
C PRO A 23 -31.90 62.58 -3.07
N PRO A 24 -30.91 61.70 -3.30
CA PRO A 24 -30.12 61.14 -2.20
C PRO A 24 -29.41 62.26 -1.43
N PRO A 25 -29.34 62.19 -0.10
CA PRO A 25 -28.69 63.22 0.73
C PRO A 25 -27.18 63.28 0.49
N ASP A 26 -26.59 62.13 0.13
CA ASP A 26 -25.18 61.97 -0.15
C ASP A 26 -24.88 62.11 -1.64
N LYS A 27 -23.70 62.66 -1.95
CA LYS A 27 -23.11 62.58 -3.29
C LYS A 27 -22.99 61.12 -3.72
N LEU A 28 -23.17 60.86 -5.01
CA LEU A 28 -22.94 59.55 -5.59
C LEU A 28 -21.47 59.15 -5.38
N LEU A 29 -21.19 57.84 -5.34
CA LEU A 29 -19.83 57.32 -5.14
C LEU A 29 -18.81 57.88 -6.14
N VAL A 30 -19.26 58.27 -7.34
CA VAL A 30 -18.46 58.88 -8.41
C VAL A 30 -18.12 60.34 -8.12
N ASP A 31 -19.03 61.05 -7.43
CA ASP A 31 -18.89 62.46 -7.07
C ASP A 31 -18.27 62.67 -5.68
N LYS A 32 -18.09 61.58 -4.92
CA LYS A 32 -17.38 61.57 -3.64
C LYS A 32 -15.89 61.78 -3.90
N VAL A 33 -15.42 63.00 -3.68
CA VAL A 33 -13.98 63.31 -3.59
C VAL A 33 -13.39 62.50 -2.44
N ARG A 34 -12.50 61.57 -2.77
CA ARG A 34 -11.70 60.83 -1.78
C ARG A 34 -10.39 61.56 -1.58
N GLU A 35 -9.81 61.44 -0.38
CA GLU A 35 -8.43 61.84 -0.17
C GLU A 35 -7.53 61.07 -1.16
N PRO A 36 -6.59 61.75 -1.83
CA PRO A 36 -5.70 61.09 -2.77
C PRO A 36 -4.84 60.07 -2.03
N ILE A 37 -4.75 58.85 -2.55
CA ILE A 37 -3.91 57.80 -1.97
C ILE A 37 -2.45 58.21 -2.19
N THR A 38 -1.73 58.48 -1.09
CA THR A 38 -0.28 58.75 -1.11
C THR A 38 0.50 57.44 -1.22
N GLY A 39 1.68 57.48 -1.86
CA GLY A 39 2.58 56.32 -1.94
C GLY A 39 3.24 55.99 -0.60
N VAL A 40 3.65 54.73 -0.44
CA VAL A 40 4.33 54.24 0.78
C VAL A 40 5.82 54.65 0.88
N ALA A 41 6.37 55.31 -0.14
CA ALA A 41 7.78 55.69 -0.20
C ALA A 41 8.24 56.59 0.97
N GLN A 42 7.34 57.44 1.48
CA GLN A 42 7.64 58.30 2.62
C GLN A 42 7.97 57.52 3.90
N TYR A 43 7.55 56.26 3.99
CA TYR A 43 7.71 55.42 5.19
C TYR A 43 8.88 54.44 5.09
N ILE A 44 9.71 54.49 4.04
CA ILE A 44 10.84 53.56 3.85
C ILE A 44 11.81 53.60 5.04
N HIS A 45 11.99 54.77 5.67
CA HIS A 45 12.85 54.95 6.84
C HIS A 45 12.32 54.29 8.13
N LEU A 46 11.06 53.86 8.16
CA LEU A 46 10.46 53.14 9.30
C LEU A 46 10.64 51.62 9.22
N PHE A 47 11.12 51.10 8.09
CA PHE A 47 11.39 49.66 7.95
C PHE A 47 12.72 49.33 8.64
N GLU A 48 12.75 48.21 9.37
CA GLU A 48 13.97 47.69 9.96
C GLU A 48 15.02 47.39 8.87
N ASP A 49 16.28 47.65 9.18
CA ASP A 49 17.37 47.33 8.28
C ASP A 49 17.41 45.81 8.03
N PRO A 50 17.64 45.35 6.77
CA PRO A 50 17.70 43.92 6.46
C PRO A 50 18.78 43.16 7.22
N ALA A 51 19.77 43.87 7.77
CA ALA A 51 20.83 43.33 8.61
C ALA A 51 20.37 43.04 10.05
N ASP A 52 19.41 43.83 10.56
CA ASP A 52 18.85 43.69 11.91
C ASP A 52 17.63 42.75 11.95
N THR A 53 17.03 42.47 10.79
CA THR A 53 15.91 41.54 10.71
C THR A 53 16.40 40.10 10.91
N PRO A 54 15.95 39.38 11.95
CA PRO A 54 16.34 37.99 12.13
C PRO A 54 15.86 37.15 10.93
N PRO A 55 16.62 36.11 10.52
CA PRO A 55 16.20 35.25 9.42
C PRO A 55 14.84 34.62 9.74
N LYS A 56 13.96 34.57 8.75
CA LYS A 56 12.62 33.99 8.90
C LYS A 56 12.76 32.56 9.44
N PRO A 57 12.04 32.19 10.53
CA PRO A 57 12.12 30.85 11.05
C PRO A 57 11.59 29.85 10.02
N ILE A 58 12.36 28.79 9.74
CA ILE A 58 11.95 27.73 8.84
C ILE A 58 10.90 26.88 9.56
N ILE A 59 9.63 27.09 9.21
CA ILE A 59 8.51 26.29 9.74
C ILE A 59 8.38 25.03 8.90
N GLU A 60 8.53 23.85 9.52
CA GLU A 60 8.32 22.58 8.85
C GLU A 60 6.90 22.50 8.27
N THR A 61 6.79 22.33 6.95
CA THR A 61 5.49 22.13 6.32
C THR A 61 4.93 20.75 6.68
N LYS A 62 3.62 20.56 6.49
CA LYS A 62 3.00 19.22 6.67
C LYS A 62 3.61 18.16 5.74
N ALA A 63 4.10 18.57 4.57
CA ALA A 63 4.78 17.68 3.63
C ALA A 63 6.12 17.21 4.18
N ASP A 64 6.90 18.12 4.78
CA ASP A 64 8.20 17.81 5.40
C ASP A 64 8.05 16.89 6.60
N LYS A 65 7.04 17.12 7.45
CA LYS A 65 6.73 16.21 8.57
C LYS A 65 6.37 14.81 8.07
N ARG A 66 5.65 14.72 6.94
CA ARG A 66 5.26 13.44 6.35
C ARG A 66 6.46 12.70 5.75
N SER A 67 7.35 13.41 5.05
CA SER A 67 8.55 12.83 4.45
C SER A 67 9.51 12.34 5.54
N LYS A 68 9.73 13.14 6.60
CA LYS A 68 10.53 12.77 7.78
C LYS A 68 10.01 11.50 8.45
N ARG A 69 8.70 11.42 8.73
CA ARG A 69 8.07 10.21 9.28
C ARG A 69 8.19 8.99 8.36
N HIS A 70 8.17 9.21 7.05
CA HIS A 70 8.35 8.12 6.08
C HIS A 70 9.80 7.61 6.07
N LEU A 71 10.77 8.52 6.11
CA LEU A 71 12.20 8.20 6.19
C LEU A 71 12.53 7.44 7.48
N GLU A 72 12.09 7.95 8.64
CA GLU A 72 12.26 7.29 9.94
C GLU A 72 11.66 5.88 9.95
N LYS A 73 10.43 5.72 9.43
CA LYS A 73 9.81 4.39 9.30
C LYS A 73 10.54 3.47 8.34
N ALA A 74 11.17 4.01 7.30
CA ALA A 74 11.95 3.25 6.34
C ALA A 74 13.27 2.78 7.00
N GLU A 75 13.94 3.65 7.75
CA GLU A 75 15.15 3.33 8.52
C GLU A 75 14.88 2.26 9.58
N VAL A 76 13.82 2.40 10.38
CA VAL A 76 13.43 1.39 11.37
C VAL A 76 13.12 0.04 10.70
N GLN A 77 12.46 0.06 9.54
CA GLN A 77 12.21 -1.16 8.76
C GLN A 77 13.49 -1.76 8.18
N ALA A 78 14.43 -0.93 7.71
CA ALA A 78 15.73 -1.37 7.20
C ALA A 78 16.55 -2.03 8.29
N TYR A 79 16.68 -1.39 9.46
CA TYR A 79 17.34 -1.96 10.63
C TYR A 79 16.72 -3.31 11.05
N LYS A 80 15.38 -3.37 11.14
CA LYS A 80 14.67 -4.63 11.45
C LYS A 80 14.92 -5.71 10.40
N MET A 81 15.02 -5.32 9.13
CA MET A 81 15.29 -6.24 8.03
C MET A 81 16.70 -6.79 8.11
N GLU A 82 17.70 -5.94 8.31
CA GLU A 82 19.11 -6.31 8.49
C GLU A 82 19.28 -7.27 9.68
N TYR A 83 18.71 -6.93 10.84
CA TYR A 83 18.71 -7.81 12.00
C TYR A 83 18.06 -9.17 11.70
N SER A 84 16.91 -9.16 11.01
CA SER A 84 16.21 -10.39 10.64
C SER A 84 16.95 -11.24 9.61
N ILE A 85 17.80 -10.63 8.76
CA ILE A 85 18.70 -11.32 7.82
C ILE A 85 19.87 -11.93 8.59
N ALA A 86 20.47 -11.18 9.52
CA ALA A 86 21.58 -11.66 10.36
C ALA A 86 21.18 -12.88 11.20
N CYS A 87 19.97 -12.92 11.74
CA CYS A 87 19.45 -14.07 12.49
C CYS A 87 18.85 -15.18 11.62
N TRP A 88 18.87 -15.07 10.29
CA TRP A 88 18.25 -16.06 9.42
C TRP A 88 19.20 -17.23 9.14
N ASN A 89 18.97 -18.35 9.83
CA ASN A 89 19.62 -19.62 9.53
C ASN A 89 18.57 -20.69 9.14
N PRO A 90 18.50 -21.11 7.86
CA PRO A 90 17.55 -22.13 7.43
C PRO A 90 17.94 -23.57 7.82
N VAL A 91 19.19 -23.82 8.22
CA VAL A 91 19.71 -25.16 8.52
C VAL A 91 19.25 -25.66 9.90
N GLU A 92 19.18 -24.76 10.88
CA GLU A 92 18.84 -25.08 12.28
C GLU A 92 17.34 -25.25 12.56
N ASN A 93 16.50 -25.32 11.52
CA ASN A 93 15.06 -25.45 11.71
C ASN A 93 14.64 -26.90 12.02
N GLU A 94 14.21 -27.16 13.26
CA GLU A 94 13.74 -28.48 13.73
C GLU A 94 12.63 -29.10 12.87
N LYS A 95 11.73 -28.26 12.35
CA LYS A 95 10.60 -28.72 11.54
C LYS A 95 10.98 -29.01 10.09
N ALA A 96 12.22 -28.69 9.70
CA ALA A 96 12.69 -28.92 8.34
C ALA A 96 12.82 -30.42 8.02
N THR A 97 13.19 -30.63 6.78
CA THR A 97 13.30 -31.93 6.15
C THR A 97 14.76 -32.39 6.14
N GLN A 98 15.10 -33.67 5.97
CA GLN A 98 16.51 -34.08 6.11
C GLN A 98 17.37 -33.59 4.95
N ASP A 99 17.09 -34.02 3.73
CA ASP A 99 17.91 -33.68 2.56
C ASP A 99 17.25 -32.56 1.71
N PRO A 100 17.88 -31.38 1.57
CA PRO A 100 17.33 -30.30 0.76
C PRO A 100 17.31 -30.62 -0.75
N TYR A 101 18.22 -31.46 -1.24
CA TYR A 101 18.27 -31.86 -2.66
C TYR A 101 17.22 -32.90 -3.05
N LYS A 102 16.52 -33.48 -2.06
CA LYS A 102 15.37 -34.37 -2.26
C LYS A 102 14.05 -33.72 -1.86
N THR A 103 14.09 -32.45 -1.47
CA THR A 103 12.93 -31.71 -0.98
C THR A 103 12.34 -30.81 -2.07
N LEU A 104 11.05 -31.03 -2.35
CA LEU A 104 10.22 -30.24 -3.24
C LEU A 104 9.48 -29.17 -2.44
N PHE A 105 9.52 -27.93 -2.91
CA PHE A 105 8.71 -26.83 -2.40
C PHE A 105 7.41 -26.74 -3.21
N VAL A 106 6.28 -26.76 -2.51
CA VAL A 106 4.95 -26.61 -3.12
C VAL A 106 4.25 -25.41 -2.49
N SER A 107 3.77 -24.48 -3.31
CA SER A 107 3.10 -23.26 -2.85
C SER A 107 1.79 -23.01 -3.59
N ARG A 108 1.03 -22.01 -3.14
CA ARG A 108 -0.33 -21.71 -3.63
C ARG A 108 -1.33 -22.85 -3.40
N ILE A 109 -1.08 -23.63 -2.35
CA ILE A 109 -1.97 -24.71 -1.92
C ILE A 109 -3.25 -24.08 -1.34
N ASN A 110 -4.40 -24.73 -1.54
CA ASN A 110 -5.62 -24.30 -0.89
C ASN A 110 -5.50 -24.45 0.65
N TYR A 111 -6.06 -23.52 1.40
CA TYR A 111 -5.97 -23.53 2.87
C TYR A 111 -6.74 -24.70 3.51
N GLU A 112 -7.71 -25.26 2.80
CA GLU A 112 -8.49 -26.42 3.25
C GLU A 112 -7.83 -27.77 2.89
N THR A 113 -6.79 -27.76 2.05
CA THR A 113 -6.12 -29.00 1.65
C THR A 113 -5.37 -29.58 2.84
N SER A 114 -5.65 -30.84 3.19
CA SER A 114 -4.95 -31.56 4.25
C SER A 114 -3.59 -32.11 3.78
N ALA A 115 -2.67 -32.32 4.73
CA ALA A 115 -1.37 -32.95 4.45
C ALA A 115 -1.52 -34.34 3.82
N SER A 116 -2.53 -35.13 4.24
CA SER A 116 -2.83 -36.44 3.66
C SER A 116 -3.23 -36.36 2.20
N LYS A 117 -4.03 -35.36 1.83
CA LYS A 117 -4.44 -35.13 0.43
C LYS A 117 -3.26 -34.72 -0.43
N LEU A 118 -2.42 -33.82 0.09
CA LEU A 118 -1.18 -33.43 -0.58
C LEU A 118 -0.25 -34.63 -0.80
N ARG A 119 -0.07 -35.48 0.22
CA ARG A 119 0.72 -36.71 0.12
C ARG A 119 0.17 -37.63 -0.97
N ARG A 120 -1.16 -37.83 -1.03
CA ARG A 120 -1.80 -38.66 -2.07
C ARG A 120 -1.55 -38.11 -3.47
N GLU A 121 -1.70 -36.81 -3.68
CA GLU A 121 -1.50 -36.19 -5.00
C GLU A 121 -0.06 -36.24 -5.48
N PHE A 122 0.92 -36.12 -4.58
CA PHE A 122 2.33 -36.11 -4.94
C PHE A 122 2.96 -37.51 -4.93
N LYS A 123 2.33 -38.51 -4.31
CA LYS A 123 2.81 -39.91 -4.32
C LYS A 123 2.89 -40.51 -5.73
N LYS A 124 2.10 -40.00 -6.69
CA LYS A 124 2.14 -40.45 -8.10
C LYS A 124 3.47 -40.18 -8.82
N PHE A 125 4.33 -39.32 -8.26
CA PHE A 125 5.62 -38.99 -8.86
C PHE A 125 6.78 -39.77 -8.24
N GLY A 126 6.56 -40.43 -7.09
CA GLY A 126 7.53 -41.26 -6.40
C GLY A 126 7.28 -41.36 -4.91
N ASP A 127 8.17 -42.05 -4.21
CA ASP A 127 7.98 -42.39 -2.81
C ASP A 127 8.32 -41.21 -1.90
N ILE A 128 7.33 -40.82 -1.08
CA ILE A 128 7.42 -39.68 -0.17
C ILE A 128 7.85 -40.15 1.21
N ARG A 129 8.95 -39.57 1.71
CA ARG A 129 9.51 -39.81 3.03
C ARG A 129 8.87 -38.94 4.11
N LYS A 130 8.76 -37.62 3.85
CA LYS A 130 8.22 -36.66 4.82
C LYS A 130 7.45 -35.56 4.10
N VAL A 131 6.32 -35.15 4.67
CA VAL A 131 5.55 -33.98 4.24
C VAL A 131 5.47 -33.01 5.41
N VAL A 132 5.96 -31.79 5.21
CA VAL A 132 5.94 -30.72 6.20
C VAL A 132 5.09 -29.58 5.66
N MET A 133 3.87 -29.44 6.19
CA MET A 133 3.00 -28.30 5.89
C MET A 133 3.29 -27.15 6.86
N VAL A 134 3.54 -25.96 6.33
CA VAL A 134 3.87 -24.81 7.18
C VAL A 134 2.62 -24.07 7.61
N SER A 135 2.44 -23.95 8.93
CA SER A 135 1.39 -23.18 9.56
C SER A 135 1.94 -21.91 10.20
N ASP A 136 1.06 -20.95 10.46
CA ASP A 136 1.35 -19.79 11.28
C ASP A 136 1.43 -20.17 12.78
N ARG A 137 1.84 -19.21 13.62
CA ARG A 137 1.81 -19.35 15.09
C ARG A 137 0.41 -19.66 15.61
N SER A 138 -0.63 -19.15 14.95
CA SER A 138 -2.04 -19.43 15.26
C SER A 138 -2.56 -20.76 14.70
N GLY A 139 -1.69 -21.62 14.13
CA GLY A 139 -2.08 -22.92 13.56
C GLY A 139 -2.71 -22.87 12.16
N LYS A 140 -3.04 -21.67 11.64
CA LYS A 140 -3.59 -21.50 10.29
C LYS A 140 -2.56 -21.87 9.21
N PRO A 141 -2.92 -22.64 8.18
CA PRO A 141 -1.97 -23.04 7.12
C PRO A 141 -1.52 -21.83 6.30
N ARG A 142 -0.22 -21.71 6.03
CA ARG A 142 0.33 -20.62 5.20
C ARG A 142 0.14 -20.84 3.70
N GLY A 143 -0.30 -22.03 3.28
CA GLY A 143 -0.56 -22.38 1.88
C GLY A 143 0.69 -22.83 1.10
N TYR A 144 1.71 -23.32 1.81
CA TYR A 144 2.88 -23.97 1.21
C TYR A 144 3.36 -25.14 2.08
N ALA A 145 4.06 -26.07 1.45
CA ALA A 145 4.58 -27.28 2.07
C ALA A 145 5.92 -27.70 1.46
N PHE A 146 6.68 -28.50 2.21
CA PHE A 146 7.89 -29.16 1.77
C PHE A 146 7.66 -30.67 1.73
N ILE A 147 8.03 -31.31 0.63
CA ILE A 147 7.85 -32.76 0.42
C ILE A 147 9.23 -33.36 0.13
N GLU A 148 9.73 -34.21 1.02
CA GLU A 148 10.94 -34.99 0.76
C GLU A 148 10.60 -36.34 0.17
N TYR A 149 11.22 -36.63 -0.96
CA TYR A 149 11.18 -37.92 -1.61
C TYR A 149 12.32 -38.82 -1.12
N ALA A 150 12.15 -40.13 -1.28
CA ALA A 150 13.21 -41.09 -1.03
C ALA A 150 14.40 -40.87 -1.99
N HIS A 151 14.10 -40.59 -3.26
CA HIS A 151 15.08 -40.43 -4.33
C HIS A 151 15.03 -39.02 -4.97
N LYS A 152 16.20 -38.54 -5.39
CA LYS A 152 16.35 -37.25 -6.09
C LYS A 152 15.72 -37.26 -7.49
N SER A 153 15.70 -38.43 -8.14
CA SER A 153 15.03 -38.66 -9.43
C SER A 153 13.56 -38.29 -9.35
N ASP A 154 12.88 -38.76 -8.32
CA ASP A 154 11.43 -38.63 -8.11
C ASP A 154 11.06 -37.17 -7.86
N MET A 155 11.85 -36.49 -7.02
CA MET A 155 11.72 -35.06 -6.79
C MET A 155 11.90 -34.27 -8.10
N SER A 156 12.91 -34.61 -8.90
CA SER A 156 13.18 -33.96 -10.18
C SER A 156 12.07 -34.22 -11.22
N TYR A 157 11.48 -35.40 -11.19
CA TYR A 157 10.33 -35.76 -12.02
C TYR A 157 9.08 -34.98 -11.60
N ALA A 158 8.82 -34.90 -10.29
CA ALA A 158 7.74 -34.11 -9.71
C ALA A 158 7.90 -32.61 -10.06
N TYR A 159 9.10 -32.04 -9.97
CA TYR A 159 9.34 -30.65 -10.37
C TYR A 159 8.93 -30.37 -11.82
N LYS A 160 9.23 -31.28 -12.75
CA LYS A 160 8.91 -31.11 -14.18
C LYS A 160 7.42 -31.28 -14.50
N LYS A 161 6.70 -32.14 -13.77
CA LYS A 161 5.32 -32.56 -14.11
C LYS A 161 4.25 -32.00 -13.18
N ALA A 162 4.59 -31.65 -11.94
CA ALA A 162 3.63 -31.26 -10.93
C ALA A 162 3.31 -29.75 -10.92
N ASP A 163 4.12 -28.93 -11.59
CA ASP A 163 3.87 -27.50 -11.64
C ASP A 163 2.55 -27.18 -12.37
N GLY A 164 1.73 -26.32 -11.77
CA GLY A 164 0.45 -25.90 -12.35
C GLY A 164 -0.71 -26.90 -12.22
N ILE A 165 -0.52 -28.05 -11.57
CA ILE A 165 -1.62 -29.00 -11.27
C ILE A 165 -2.68 -28.33 -10.38
N LYS A 166 -3.95 -28.65 -10.63
CA LYS A 166 -5.08 -28.12 -9.86
C LYS A 166 -5.40 -29.05 -8.69
N ILE A 167 -5.22 -28.54 -7.47
CA ILE A 167 -5.60 -29.22 -6.21
C ILE A 167 -6.65 -28.34 -5.52
N ASP A 168 -7.82 -28.91 -5.22
CA ASP A 168 -8.93 -28.19 -4.55
C ASP A 168 -9.24 -26.83 -5.19
N GLY A 169 -9.36 -26.81 -6.52
CA GLY A 169 -9.70 -25.60 -7.25
C GLY A 169 -8.52 -24.65 -7.53
N ARG A 170 -7.35 -24.85 -6.92
CA ARG A 170 -6.18 -23.95 -7.04
C ARG A 170 -5.03 -24.61 -7.79
N ARG A 171 -4.41 -23.86 -8.71
CA ARG A 171 -3.17 -24.29 -9.38
C ARG A 171 -1.98 -24.09 -8.45
N VAL A 172 -1.32 -25.18 -8.10
CA VAL A 172 -0.12 -25.14 -7.24
C VAL A 172 1.08 -24.68 -8.05
N LEU A 173 2.04 -24.05 -7.36
CA LEU A 173 3.35 -23.73 -7.90
C LEU A 173 4.39 -24.63 -7.24
N VAL A 174 5.23 -25.26 -8.04
CA VAL A 174 6.24 -26.20 -7.59
C VAL A 174 7.64 -25.64 -7.85
N ASP A 175 8.54 -25.73 -6.88
CA ASP A 175 9.95 -25.34 -7.03
C ASP A 175 10.85 -26.29 -6.21
N TYR A 176 12.17 -26.18 -6.40
CA TYR A 176 13.15 -26.80 -5.52
C TYR A 176 13.22 -26.07 -4.17
N GLU A 177 13.69 -26.75 -3.13
CA GLU A 177 13.98 -26.09 -1.86
C GLU A 177 15.21 -25.16 -1.99
N ARG A 178 14.97 -23.87 -2.22
CA ARG A 178 16.07 -22.88 -2.34
C ARG A 178 16.67 -22.46 -1.00
N GLY A 179 15.93 -22.62 0.09
CA GLY A 179 16.30 -22.16 1.44
C GLY A 179 17.67 -22.65 1.90
N ARG A 180 17.94 -23.95 1.71
CA ARG A 180 19.20 -24.59 2.12
C ARG A 180 20.13 -24.92 0.95
N THR A 181 19.64 -24.84 -0.28
CA THR A 181 20.44 -25.16 -1.48
C THR A 181 21.12 -23.94 -2.11
N GLN A 182 20.53 -22.75 -2.02
CA GLN A 182 21.07 -21.54 -2.65
C GLN A 182 21.60 -20.55 -1.61
N LYS A 183 22.91 -20.24 -1.65
CA LYS A 183 23.57 -19.35 -0.67
C LYS A 183 23.01 -17.92 -0.65
N SER A 184 22.65 -17.37 -1.81
CA SER A 184 22.11 -16.01 -1.93
C SER A 184 20.58 -15.95 -1.78
N TRP A 185 19.93 -17.06 -1.44
CA TRP A 185 18.48 -17.09 -1.33
C TRP A 185 18.00 -16.44 -0.03
N LEU A 186 17.14 -15.43 -0.16
CA LEU A 186 16.40 -14.87 0.96
C LEU A 186 14.90 -15.14 0.78
N PRO A 187 14.16 -15.49 1.85
CA PRO A 187 12.71 -15.58 1.79
C PRO A 187 12.08 -14.20 1.60
N ARG A 188 10.84 -14.17 1.11
CA ARG A 188 10.11 -12.92 0.81
C ARG A 188 9.98 -11.95 1.99
N ARG A 189 9.94 -12.45 3.23
CA ARG A 189 9.89 -11.60 4.44
C ARG A 189 11.16 -10.78 4.68
N LEU A 190 12.26 -11.14 4.02
CA LEU A 190 13.58 -10.51 4.11
C LEU A 190 13.95 -9.79 2.80
N GLY A 191 12.97 -9.36 2.01
CA GLY A 191 13.20 -8.64 0.76
C GLY A 191 13.55 -9.49 -0.47
N GLY A 192 13.74 -10.82 -0.30
CA GLY A 192 13.97 -11.74 -1.42
C GLY A 192 12.70 -12.41 -1.95
N GLY A 193 12.83 -13.71 -2.24
CA GLY A 193 11.77 -14.58 -2.73
C GLY A 193 11.58 -14.50 -4.25
N LYS A 194 11.02 -15.56 -4.82
CA LYS A 194 10.78 -15.69 -6.27
C LYS A 194 9.33 -15.34 -6.62
N GLY A 195 9.16 -14.74 -7.80
CA GLY A 195 7.87 -14.38 -8.39
C GLY A 195 7.28 -13.10 -7.82
N ASP A 196 6.28 -12.55 -8.51
CA ASP A 196 5.70 -11.26 -8.15
C ASP A 196 4.91 -11.30 -6.85
N THR A 197 5.00 -10.21 -6.08
CA THR A 197 4.09 -9.98 -4.96
C THR A 197 2.75 -9.47 -5.49
N ARG A 198 1.66 -9.69 -4.74
CA ARG A 198 0.36 -9.08 -5.08
C ARG A 198 0.45 -7.55 -5.17
N LYS A 199 1.31 -6.93 -4.35
CA LYS A 199 1.58 -5.49 -4.38
C LYS A 199 2.34 -5.08 -5.65
N ALA A 200 3.38 -5.82 -6.02
CA ALA A 200 4.13 -5.59 -7.26
C ALA A 200 3.22 -5.69 -8.49
N ARG A 201 2.36 -6.71 -8.55
CA ARG A 201 1.38 -6.86 -9.64
C ARG A 201 0.36 -5.72 -9.72
N LYS A 202 0.00 -5.09 -8.58
CA LYS A 202 -0.90 -3.92 -8.56
C LYS A 202 -0.19 -2.67 -9.06
N LYS A 203 1.06 -2.45 -8.62
CA LYS A 203 1.89 -1.32 -9.07
C LYS A 203 2.16 -1.35 -10.59
N VAL A 204 2.53 -2.51 -11.13
CA VAL A 204 2.70 -2.69 -12.59
C VAL A 204 1.41 -2.38 -13.37
N ARG A 205 0.25 -2.74 -12.82
CA ARG A 205 -1.06 -2.41 -13.42
C ARG A 205 -1.39 -0.92 -13.39
N GLU A 206 -0.94 -0.19 -12.36
CA GLU A 206 -1.16 1.26 -12.23
C GLU A 206 -0.14 2.07 -13.05
N GLU A 207 1.08 1.57 -13.23
CA GLU A 207 2.14 2.20 -14.03
C GLU A 207 2.09 1.87 -15.52
N SER A 208 1.24 0.93 -15.95
CA SER A 208 1.01 0.65 -17.37
C SER A 208 0.15 1.78 -17.95
N PRO A 209 0.67 2.67 -18.81
CA PRO A 209 -0.16 3.69 -19.45
C PRO A 209 -1.27 2.99 -20.24
N SER A 210 -2.49 3.49 -20.14
CA SER A 210 -3.58 3.10 -21.04
C SER A 210 -3.06 3.23 -22.46
N LYS A 211 -2.89 2.10 -23.16
CA LYS A 211 -2.67 2.12 -24.61
C LYS A 211 -3.90 2.78 -25.21
N SER A 212 -3.78 4.07 -25.53
CA SER A 212 -4.68 4.79 -26.41
C SER A 212 -4.48 4.32 -27.85
#